data_AF-A0A5C5RJB1-F1
#
_entry.id   AF-A0A5C5RJB1-F1
#
_cell.length_a   1.000
_cell.length_b   1.000
_cell.length_c   1.000
_cell.angle_alpha   90.00
_cell.angle_beta   90.00
_cell.angle_gamma   90.00
#
_symmetry.space_group_name_H-M   'P 1'
#
loop_
_entity.id
_entity.type
_entity.pdbx_description
1 polymer ?
#
loop_
_entity_poly.entity_id
_entity_poly.type
_entity_poly.pdbx_seq_one_letter_code
_entity_poly.pdbx_strand_id
1 'polypeptide(L)'
;MADEDLDRMMALARVAIQDRPNMVSDGNPQEQLARAFERHANRVDSAAYSLREVGQQNNLGPTVEGEAATHNIRLGAYEHDRSLYNSMRAQAADARAIADALRDIGRQLLRTEGTSEAEIRRLIGG
;
A
#
# COMPACT_ATOMS: atom_id res chain seq x y z
N MET A 1 -5.56 7.81 -49.27
CA MET A 1 -5.12 9.02 -48.54
C MET A 1 -5.63 9.06 -47.10
N ALA A 2 -6.93 8.82 -46.82
CA ALA A 2 -7.42 8.77 -45.44
C ALA A 2 -6.92 7.56 -44.61
N ASP A 3 -6.82 6.37 -45.21
CA ASP A 3 -6.37 5.15 -44.51
C ASP A 3 -4.89 5.19 -44.11
N GLU A 4 -4.02 5.73 -44.97
CA GLU A 4 -2.59 5.83 -44.68
C GLU A 4 -2.30 6.79 -43.51
N ASP A 5 -3.09 7.87 -43.39
CA ASP A 5 -2.98 8.81 -42.27
C ASP A 5 -3.50 8.19 -40.97
N LEU A 6 -4.54 7.35 -41.04
CA LEU A 6 -5.13 6.65 -39.89
C LEU A 6 -4.17 5.57 -39.35
N ASP A 7 -3.53 4.80 -40.24
CA ASP A 7 -2.49 3.85 -39.88
C ASP A 7 -1.27 4.53 -39.27
N ARG A 8 -0.88 5.70 -39.79
CA ARG A 8 0.21 6.52 -39.22
C ARG A 8 -0.14 7.04 -37.84
N MET A 9 -1.36 7.51 -37.64
CA MET A 9 -1.85 7.96 -36.34
C MET A 9 -1.90 6.83 -35.32
N MET A 10 -2.33 5.63 -35.72
CA MET A 10 -2.31 4.45 -34.84
C MET A 10 -0.88 4.01 -34.49
N ALA A 11 0.05 4.04 -35.46
CA ALA A 11 1.45 3.71 -35.23
C ALA A 11 2.11 4.70 -34.26
N LEU A 12 1.87 6.00 -34.44
CA LEU A 12 2.35 7.05 -33.53
C LEU A 12 1.74 6.93 -32.13
N ALA A 13 0.45 6.60 -32.04
CA ALA A 13 -0.21 6.37 -30.76
C ALA A 13 0.38 5.16 -30.02
N ARG A 14 0.70 4.07 -30.73
CA ARG A 14 1.33 2.87 -30.14
C ARG A 14 2.72 3.18 -29.58
N VAL A 15 3.55 3.89 -30.34
CA VAL A 15 4.89 4.32 -29.87
C VAL A 15 4.79 5.25 -28.66
N ALA A 16 3.86 6.21 -28.68
CA ALA A 16 3.63 7.12 -27.57
C ALA A 16 3.10 6.45 -26.29
N ILE A 17 2.42 5.30 -26.42
CA ILE A 17 1.96 4.47 -25.29
C ILE A 17 3.10 3.60 -24.75
N GLN A 18 3.97 3.09 -25.64
CA GLN A 18 5.04 2.16 -25.31
C GLN A 18 6.15 2.81 -24.45
N ASP A 19 6.42 4.10 -24.64
CA ASP A 19 7.45 4.85 -23.91
C ASP A 19 6.96 5.51 -22.62
N ARG A 20 5.65 5.43 -22.29
CA ARG A 20 5.19 5.83 -20.96
C ARG A 20 5.70 4.79 -19.96
N PRO A 21 6.17 5.19 -18.75
CA PRO A 21 6.48 4.25 -17.70
C PRO A 21 5.20 3.46 -17.40
N ASN A 22 5.15 2.26 -17.97
CA ASN A 22 3.98 1.44 -17.92
C ASN A 22 3.98 0.80 -16.53
N MET A 23 3.08 1.25 -15.66
CA MET A 23 2.76 0.50 -14.44
C MET A 23 2.13 -0.88 -14.76
N VAL A 24 1.86 -1.18 -16.04
CA VAL A 24 1.35 -2.45 -16.57
C VAL A 24 2.48 -3.27 -17.21
N SER A 25 3.60 -3.45 -16.50
CA SER A 25 4.49 -4.58 -16.76
C SER A 25 4.09 -5.72 -15.81
N ASP A 26 3.40 -6.72 -16.36
CA ASP A 26 3.11 -8.06 -15.82
C ASP A 26 1.99 -8.25 -14.77
N GLY A 27 1.12 -7.27 -14.52
CA GLY A 27 -0.08 -7.53 -13.70
C GLY A 27 -0.96 -6.33 -13.43
N ASN A 28 -2.13 -6.57 -12.81
CA ASN A 28 -3.06 -5.54 -12.34
C ASN A 28 -2.31 -4.53 -11.42
N PRO A 29 -2.12 -3.27 -11.82
CA PRO A 29 -1.31 -2.32 -11.07
C PRO A 29 -1.89 -2.01 -9.68
N GLN A 30 -3.21 -2.05 -9.54
CA GLN A 30 -3.88 -1.91 -8.26
C GLN A 30 -3.54 -3.08 -7.31
N GLU A 31 -3.42 -4.30 -7.84
CA GLU A 31 -2.98 -5.47 -7.06
C GLU A 31 -1.51 -5.35 -6.64
N GLN A 32 -0.63 -4.85 -7.52
CA GLN A 32 0.76 -4.63 -7.15
C GLN A 32 0.90 -3.58 -6.04
N LEU A 33 0.14 -2.50 -6.12
CA LEU A 33 0.10 -1.45 -5.10
C LEU A 33 -0.53 -1.96 -3.79
N ALA A 34 -1.62 -2.73 -3.85
CA ALA A 34 -2.23 -3.36 -2.69
C ALA A 34 -1.21 -4.25 -1.95
N ARG A 35 -0.46 -5.08 -2.68
CA ARG A 35 0.62 -5.90 -2.09
C ARG A 35 1.74 -5.06 -1.46
N ALA A 36 2.04 -3.88 -2.01
CA ALA A 36 3.02 -2.99 -1.41
C ALA A 36 2.54 -2.44 -0.07
N PHE A 37 1.26 -2.06 0.03
CA PHE A 37 0.62 -1.66 1.29
C PHE A 37 0.58 -2.80 2.31
N GLU A 38 0.29 -4.04 1.89
CA GLU A 38 0.36 -5.21 2.79
C GLU A 38 1.79 -5.46 3.31
N ARG A 39 2.80 -5.40 2.43
CA ARG A 39 4.20 -5.50 2.86
C ARG A 39 4.59 -4.37 3.82
N HIS A 40 4.03 -3.18 3.64
CA HIS A 40 4.23 -2.07 4.58
C HIS A 40 3.56 -2.35 5.92
N ALA A 41 2.28 -2.75 5.93
CA ALA A 41 1.54 -3.10 7.14
C ALA A 41 2.25 -4.19 7.95
N ASN A 42 2.76 -5.24 7.29
CA ASN A 42 3.50 -6.32 7.96
C ASN A 42 4.81 -5.84 8.58
N ARG A 43 5.51 -4.90 7.93
CA ARG A 43 6.73 -4.27 8.49
C ARG A 43 6.40 -3.41 9.71
N VAL A 44 5.32 -2.62 9.64
CA VAL A 44 4.86 -1.76 10.74
C VAL A 44 4.42 -2.60 11.94
N ASP A 45 3.66 -3.68 11.73
CA ASP A 45 3.28 -4.61 12.81
C ASP A 45 4.51 -5.24 13.47
N SER A 46 5.49 -5.68 12.66
CA SER A 46 6.73 -6.25 13.19
C SER A 46 7.49 -5.23 14.06
N ALA A 47 7.58 -3.97 13.61
CA ALA A 47 8.18 -2.90 14.39
C ALA A 47 7.42 -2.60 15.69
N ALA A 48 6.08 -2.63 15.65
CA ALA A 48 5.25 -2.46 16.84
C ALA A 48 5.51 -3.57 17.87
N TYR A 49 5.63 -4.83 17.42
CA TYR A 49 5.99 -5.94 18.31
C TYR A 49 7.36 -5.74 18.97
N SER A 50 8.36 -5.29 18.23
CA SER A 50 9.68 -4.97 18.80
C SER A 50 9.63 -3.86 19.85
N LEU A 51 8.84 -2.81 19.63
CA LEU A 51 8.67 -1.72 20.61
C LEU A 51 8.05 -2.18 21.92
N ARG A 52 7.04 -3.07 21.85
CA ARG A 52 6.41 -3.65 23.02
C ARG A 52 7.42 -4.41 23.90
N GLU A 53 8.38 -5.10 23.27
CA GLU A 53 9.41 -5.84 23.98
C GLU A 53 10.38 -4.91 24.73
N VAL A 54 10.83 -3.81 24.10
CA VAL A 54 11.71 -2.81 24.72
C VAL A 54 11.05 -2.14 25.93
N GLY A 55 9.78 -1.74 25.83
CA GLY A 55 9.06 -1.13 26.94
C GLY A 55 8.83 -2.08 28.13
N GLN A 56 8.72 -3.38 27.87
CA GLN A 56 8.60 -4.40 28.93
C GLN A 56 9.94 -4.78 29.55
N GLN A 57 11.03 -4.81 28.75
CA GLN A 57 12.38 -5.19 29.17
C GLN A 57 13.26 -4.01 29.61
N ASN A 58 12.67 -2.84 29.90
CA ASN A 58 13.42 -1.64 30.21
C ASN A 58 14.42 -1.84 31.38
N ASN A 59 15.71 -1.94 31.02
CA ASN A 59 16.86 -2.15 31.91
C ASN A 59 17.43 -0.83 32.45
N LEU A 60 16.74 0.30 32.33
CA LEU A 60 17.21 1.59 32.84
C LEU A 60 16.97 1.75 34.35
N GLY A 61 16.11 0.91 34.93
CA GLY A 61 15.77 0.99 36.36
C GLY A 61 16.93 0.79 37.35
N PRO A 62 17.95 -0.04 37.08
CA PRO A 62 19.14 -0.11 37.93
C PRO A 62 20.14 1.04 37.69
N THR A 63 20.08 1.69 36.52
CA THR A 63 21.10 2.64 36.06
C THR A 63 20.77 4.09 36.43
N VAL A 64 19.50 4.41 36.70
CA VAL A 64 19.08 5.76 37.07
C VAL A 64 18.96 5.86 38.59
N GLU A 65 19.75 6.76 39.16
CA GLU A 65 19.91 7.01 40.59
C GLU A 65 18.57 7.27 41.31
N GLY A 66 18.01 6.23 41.93
CA GLY A 66 16.87 6.32 42.85
C GLY A 66 15.58 5.64 42.37
N GLU A 67 14.88 4.96 43.29
CA GLU A 67 13.63 4.22 43.02
C GLU A 67 12.52 5.10 42.43
N ALA A 68 12.42 6.37 42.85
CA ALA A 68 11.40 7.30 42.34
C ALA A 68 11.68 7.76 40.90
N ALA A 69 12.94 8.02 40.55
CA ALA A 69 13.33 8.35 39.17
C ALA A 69 13.13 7.15 38.25
N THR A 70 13.48 5.96 38.73
CA THR A 70 13.21 4.69 38.08
C THR A 70 11.71 4.47 37.85
N HIS A 71 10.86 4.76 38.85
CA HIS A 71 9.42 4.59 38.72
C HIS A 71 8.81 5.53 37.67
N ASN A 72 9.16 6.81 37.68
CA ASN A 72 8.65 7.79 36.72
C ASN A 72 9.15 7.53 35.29
N ILE A 73 10.43 7.15 35.12
CA ILE A 73 10.98 6.78 33.81
C ILE A 73 10.31 5.52 33.31
N ARG A 74 10.07 4.53 34.18
CA ARG A 74 9.37 3.30 33.81
C ARG A 74 7.93 3.56 33.41
N LEU A 75 7.20 4.41 34.14
CA LEU A 75 5.82 4.76 33.82
C LEU A 75 5.75 5.57 32.51
N GLY A 76 6.55 6.63 32.38
CA GLY A 76 6.56 7.48 31.19
C GLY A 76 7.03 6.75 29.94
N ALA A 77 8.09 5.93 30.03
CA ALA A 77 8.55 5.11 28.91
C ALA A 77 7.53 4.04 28.54
N TYR A 78 6.93 3.35 29.53
CA TYR A 78 5.91 2.34 29.26
C TYR A 78 4.65 2.92 28.61
N GLU A 79 4.15 4.07 29.10
CA GLU A 79 2.99 4.75 28.53
C GLU A 79 3.30 5.27 27.13
N HIS A 80 4.48 5.84 26.92
CA HIS A 80 4.94 6.31 25.62
C HIS A 80 5.09 5.15 24.62
N ASP A 81 5.75 4.05 25.00
CA ASP A 81 5.92 2.86 24.16
C ASP A 81 4.57 2.20 23.85
N ARG A 82 3.64 2.19 24.81
CA ARG A 82 2.27 1.72 24.59
C ARG A 82 1.51 2.62 23.61
N SER A 83 1.70 3.93 23.71
CA SER A 83 1.12 4.91 22.78
C SER A 83 1.67 4.72 21.35
N LEU A 84 2.99 4.54 21.21
CA LEU A 84 3.64 4.25 19.94
C LEU A 84 3.17 2.91 19.36
N TYR A 85 3.11 1.85 20.17
CA TYR A 85 2.59 0.55 19.78
C TYR A 85 1.17 0.65 19.21
N ASN A 86 0.28 1.35 19.91
CA ASN A 86 -1.11 1.54 19.46
C ASN A 86 -1.17 2.34 18.14
N SER A 87 -0.35 3.37 18.02
CA SER A 87 -0.29 4.22 16.81
C SER A 87 0.22 3.44 15.60
N MET A 88 1.27 2.63 15.77
CA MET A 88 1.78 1.77 14.69
C MET A 88 0.76 0.71 14.29
N ARG A 89 0.06 0.11 15.26
CA ARG A 89 -1.00 -0.86 14.97
C ARG A 89 -2.16 -0.21 14.18
N ALA A 90 -2.53 1.02 14.52
CA ALA A 90 -3.53 1.77 13.76
C ALA A 90 -3.07 2.01 12.31
N GLN A 91 -1.83 2.47 12.12
CA GLN A 91 -1.24 2.65 10.78
C GLN A 91 -1.22 1.36 9.95
N ALA A 92 -0.88 0.22 10.58
CA ALA A 92 -0.91 -1.07 9.90
C ALA A 92 -2.33 -1.49 9.49
N ALA A 93 -3.34 -1.17 10.32
CA ALA A 93 -4.75 -1.40 9.97
C ALA A 93 -5.20 -0.51 8.80
N ASP A 94 -4.84 0.77 8.81
CA ASP A 94 -5.16 1.71 7.74
C ASP A 94 -4.51 1.29 6.41
N ALA A 95 -3.24 0.86 6.44
CA ALA A 95 -2.54 0.35 5.27
C ALA A 95 -3.23 -0.88 4.67
N ARG A 96 -3.77 -1.78 5.50
CA ARG A 96 -4.57 -2.93 5.02
C ARG A 96 -5.90 -2.49 4.41
N ALA A 97 -6.59 -1.55 5.03
CA ALA A 97 -7.82 -1.00 4.48
C ALA A 97 -7.60 -0.34 3.10
N ILE A 98 -6.47 0.36 2.92
CA ILE A 98 -6.08 0.92 1.61
C ILE A 98 -5.81 -0.20 0.59
N ALA A 99 -5.14 -1.28 0.98
CA ALA A 99 -4.90 -2.42 0.10
C ALA A 99 -6.23 -3.06 -0.39
N ASP A 100 -7.21 -3.21 0.50
CA ASP A 100 -8.53 -3.74 0.14
C ASP A 100 -9.29 -2.81 -0.80
N ALA A 101 -9.28 -1.50 -0.52
CA ALA A 101 -9.88 -0.50 -1.39
C ALA A 101 -9.25 -0.48 -2.79
N LEU A 102 -7.94 -0.65 -2.89
CA LEU A 102 -7.24 -0.76 -4.18
C LEU A 102 -7.69 -1.99 -4.98
N ARG A 103 -7.90 -3.14 -4.32
CA ARG A 103 -8.44 -4.34 -4.97
C ARG A 103 -9.87 -4.17 -5.43
N ASP A 104 -10.70 -3.47 -4.64
CA ASP A 104 -12.06 -3.13 -5.05
C ASP A 104 -12.07 -2.26 -6.30
N ILE A 105 -11.24 -1.21 -6.33
CA ILE A 105 -11.07 -0.34 -7.50
C ILE A 105 -10.59 -1.15 -8.71
N GLY A 106 -9.56 -1.99 -8.53
CA GLY A 106 -9.06 -2.85 -9.61
C GLY A 106 -10.14 -3.79 -10.16
N ARG A 107 -10.98 -4.38 -9.30
CA ARG A 107 -12.11 -5.23 -9.72
C ARG A 107 -13.21 -4.45 -10.45
N GLN A 108 -13.44 -3.18 -10.09
CA GLN A 108 -14.41 -2.33 -10.77
C GLN A 108 -13.91 -1.95 -12.17
N LEU A 109 -12.64 -1.55 -12.29
CA LEU A 109 -12.03 -1.18 -13.56
C LEU A 109 -12.07 -2.33 -14.57
N LEU A 110 -11.68 -3.54 -14.15
CA LEU A 110 -11.74 -4.73 -15.01
C LEU A 110 -13.16 -5.05 -15.49
N ARG A 111 -14.17 -4.85 -14.62
CA ARG A 111 -15.59 -5.05 -14.99
C ARG A 111 -16.04 -4.02 -16.02
N THR A 112 -15.66 -2.75 -15.85
CA THR A 112 -16.01 -1.69 -16.81
C THR A 112 -15.30 -1.87 -18.15
N GLU A 113 -14.02 -2.23 -18.16
CA GLU A 113 -13.26 -2.47 -19.39
C GLU A 113 -13.80 -3.67 -20.17
N GLY A 114 -14.10 -4.79 -19.49
CA GLY A 114 -14.69 -5.96 -20.15
C GLY A 114 -16.09 -5.71 -20.72
N THR A 115 -16.88 -4.86 -20.07
CA THR A 115 -18.19 -4.44 -20.60
C THR A 115 -18.05 -3.62 -21.87
N SER A 116 -17.12 -2.65 -21.86
CA SER A 116 -16.82 -1.81 -23.03
C SER A 116 -16.26 -2.62 -24.20
N GLU A 117 -15.38 -3.59 -23.95
CA GLU A 117 -14.82 -4.47 -25.00
C GLU A 117 -15.91 -5.34 -25.65
N ALA A 118 -16.83 -5.89 -24.86
CA ALA A 118 -17.96 -6.66 -25.36
C ALA A 118 -18.90 -5.82 -26.23
N GLU A 119 -19.15 -4.56 -25.83
CA GLU A 119 -19.99 -3.63 -26.58
C GLU A 119 -19.36 -3.19 -27.91
N ILE A 120 -18.05 -2.89 -27.90
CA ILE A 120 -17.29 -2.58 -29.12
C ILE A 120 -17.26 -3.78 -30.08
N ARG A 121 -17.02 -5.00 -29.58
CA ARG A 121 -17.09 -6.22 -30.42
C ARG A 121 -18.46 -6.40 -31.05
N ARG A 122 -19.54 -6.10 -30.33
CA ARG A 122 -20.90 -6.18 -30.87
C ARG A 122 -21.15 -5.15 -31.98
N LEU A 123 -20.59 -3.94 -31.85
CA LEU A 123 -20.73 -2.86 -32.84
C LEU A 123 -19.89 -3.09 -34.11
N ILE A 124 -18.72 -3.74 -33.99
CA ILE A 124 -17.81 -3.98 -35.13
C ILE A 124 -18.09 -5.33 -35.82
N GLY A 125 -18.56 -6.34 -35.07
CA GLY A 125 -18.83 -7.68 -35.59
C GLY A 125 -20.28 -7.93 -36.06
N GLY A 126 -21.13 -6.90 -36.04
CA GLY A 126 -22.54 -6.94 -36.47
C GLY A 126 -22.77 -6.23 -37.79
#